data_AF-A0A9W8JKB7-F1
#
_entry.id   AF-A0A9W8JKB7-F1
#
_cell.length_a   1.000
_cell.length_b   1.000
_cell.length_c   1.000
_cell.angle_alpha   90.00
_cell.angle_beta   90.00
_cell.angle_gamma   90.00
#
_symmetry.space_group_name_H-M   'P 1'
#
loop_
_entity.id
_entity.type
_entity.pdbx_description
1 polymer ?
#
loop_
_entity_poly.entity_id
_entity_poly.type
_entity_poly.pdbx_seq_one_letter_code
_entity_poly.pdbx_strand_id
1 'polypeptide(L)'
;MRVGNPNLRRNSLDPADIASRAVTLRCFEGLSLGTGAPGYAVEDTFDFPKTMCSGGIRSNIYFPQCWDGVNLDSPDHESHVSHPPGAFFGVQCPSTYPVHLPLLFMEIVWDTRPFNDPELWPVDGSQPFVFSMGDPTGFGQHADYVFGWEGDSLQRAMDVCTGGDGIPTNCPELTVQDMDTMNACKVHATVPEVVEGQYIDRLPGCNPLQHGPSPATAIPPSECTDAPFTTAAPLPTTPLPLVTPPWTVCHSGPGSEYLVPDCDSIPPKTTQVPGRGAGPAMVTPVPGA
;
A
#
# COMPACT_ATOMS: atom_id res chain seq x y z
N MET A 1 13.69 0.39 -2.08
CA MET A 1 13.11 1.11 -3.23
C MET A 1 11.99 2.01 -2.74
N ARG A 2 12.05 3.32 -3.03
CA ARG A 2 10.99 4.31 -2.76
C ARG A 2 10.27 4.73 -4.04
N VAL A 3 8.99 5.06 -3.94
CA VAL A 3 8.17 5.63 -5.02
C VAL A 3 7.38 6.81 -4.48
N GLY A 4 7.26 7.88 -5.27
CA GLY A 4 6.63 9.13 -4.83
C GLY A 4 7.61 9.99 -4.03
N ASN A 5 7.12 11.10 -3.48
CA ASN A 5 7.95 12.02 -2.72
C ASN A 5 7.25 12.40 -1.40
N PRO A 6 7.70 11.90 -0.24
CA PRO A 6 7.07 12.16 1.06
C PRO A 6 6.97 13.64 1.42
N ASN A 7 7.84 14.47 0.84
CA ASN A 7 7.95 15.89 1.16
C ASN A 7 7.21 16.79 0.17
N LEU A 8 6.61 16.25 -0.91
CA LEU A 8 5.93 17.08 -1.89
C LEU A 8 4.61 17.64 -1.32
N ARG A 9 4.39 18.95 -1.47
CA ARG A 9 3.18 19.67 -0.99
C ARG A 9 2.59 20.59 -2.06
N ARG A 10 2.94 20.37 -3.33
CA ARG A 10 2.51 21.22 -4.44
C ARG A 10 2.30 20.40 -5.71
N ASN A 11 1.49 20.94 -6.60
CA ASN A 11 1.30 20.40 -7.93
C ASN A 11 2.52 20.72 -8.81
N SER A 12 3.55 19.87 -8.77
CA SER A 12 4.70 19.95 -9.68
C SER A 12 4.97 18.65 -10.42
N LEU A 13 3.98 17.76 -10.47
CA LEU A 13 4.05 16.48 -11.17
C LEU A 13 3.65 16.69 -12.63
N ASP A 14 4.39 16.06 -13.55
CA ASP A 14 4.09 16.13 -14.98
C ASP A 14 3.15 14.97 -15.35
N PRO A 15 1.90 15.21 -15.77
CA PRO A 15 0.99 14.15 -16.18
C PRO A 15 1.47 13.38 -17.42
N ALA A 16 2.46 13.88 -18.17
CA ALA A 16 3.09 13.13 -19.25
C ALA A 16 4.18 12.16 -18.76
N ASP A 17 4.70 12.37 -17.55
CA ASP A 17 5.72 11.51 -16.96
C ASP A 17 5.10 10.27 -16.30
N ILE A 18 5.61 9.11 -16.67
CA ILE A 18 5.12 7.83 -16.15
C ILE A 18 5.39 7.66 -14.66
N ALA A 19 6.49 8.22 -14.14
CA ALA A 19 6.81 8.17 -12.72
C ALA A 19 5.84 9.03 -11.90
N SER A 20 5.47 10.20 -12.40
CA SER A 20 4.40 11.02 -11.81
C SER A 20 3.08 10.25 -11.72
N ARG A 21 2.70 9.55 -12.79
CA ARG A 21 1.45 8.75 -12.86
C ARG A 21 1.48 7.48 -12.03
N ALA A 22 2.65 7.08 -11.54
CA ALA A 22 2.81 5.91 -10.70
C ALA A 22 2.12 6.08 -9.34
N VAL A 23 1.93 7.34 -8.90
CA VAL A 23 1.29 7.68 -7.63
C VAL A 23 0.07 8.56 -7.91
N THR A 24 -1.12 7.99 -7.81
CA THR A 24 -2.38 8.70 -8.06
C THR A 24 -3.45 8.32 -7.05
N LEU A 25 -4.46 9.17 -6.96
CA LEU A 25 -5.67 9.01 -6.18
C LEU A 25 -6.86 8.89 -7.14
N ARG A 26 -7.90 8.16 -6.74
CA ARG A 26 -9.19 8.13 -7.45
C ARG A 26 -10.33 8.27 -6.47
N CYS A 27 -11.26 9.14 -6.82
CA CYS A 27 -12.53 9.28 -6.13
C CYS A 27 -13.52 8.27 -6.69
N PHE A 28 -13.98 7.31 -5.86
CA PHE A 28 -14.99 6.36 -6.31
C PHE A 28 -16.40 6.93 -6.22
N GLU A 29 -17.19 6.64 -7.25
CA GLU A 29 -18.62 6.99 -7.33
C GLU A 29 -19.46 5.73 -7.10
N GLY A 30 -20.02 5.60 -5.89
CA GLY A 30 -20.80 4.44 -5.46
C GLY A 30 -19.95 3.17 -5.50
N LEU A 31 -20.39 2.18 -6.28
CA LEU A 31 -19.66 0.92 -6.49
C LEU A 31 -18.78 0.94 -7.76
N SER A 32 -18.70 2.08 -8.45
CA SER A 32 -17.88 2.21 -9.65
C SER A 32 -16.40 2.34 -9.28
N LEU A 33 -15.59 1.40 -9.78
CA LEU A 33 -14.13 1.44 -9.67
C LEU A 33 -13.50 2.44 -10.68
N GLY A 34 -14.33 3.13 -11.48
CA GLY A 34 -13.92 4.01 -12.55
C GLY A 34 -13.51 3.25 -13.82
N THR A 35 -12.98 3.99 -14.80
CA THR A 35 -12.54 3.43 -16.08
C THR A 35 -11.01 3.36 -16.17
N GLY A 36 -10.50 2.47 -17.04
CA GLY A 36 -9.07 2.36 -17.34
C GLY A 36 -8.19 1.85 -16.20
N ALA A 37 -6.94 1.55 -16.54
CA ALA A 37 -5.92 1.25 -15.54
C ALA A 37 -5.63 2.49 -14.67
N PRO A 38 -5.35 2.32 -13.37
CA PRO A 38 -4.95 3.43 -12.52
C PRO A 38 -3.77 4.22 -13.10
N GLY A 39 -3.81 5.55 -12.95
CA GLY A 39 -2.82 6.47 -13.48
C GLY A 39 -3.04 6.85 -14.94
N TYR A 40 -4.09 6.34 -15.62
CA TYR A 40 -4.40 6.67 -17.02
C TYR A 40 -5.71 7.38 -17.24
N ALA A 41 -6.65 7.24 -16.33
CA ALA A 41 -7.97 7.77 -16.52
C ALA A 41 -8.00 9.26 -16.14
N VAL A 42 -8.93 10.01 -16.71
CA VAL A 42 -9.10 11.44 -16.41
C VAL A 42 -9.62 11.67 -14.98
N GLU A 43 -10.15 10.61 -14.38
CA GLU A 43 -10.65 10.54 -13.01
C GLU A 43 -9.53 10.35 -11.97
N ASP A 44 -8.31 10.01 -12.40
CA ASP A 44 -7.15 9.90 -11.51
C ASP A 44 -6.55 11.30 -11.24
N THR A 45 -6.34 11.61 -9.97
CA THR A 45 -5.75 12.88 -9.50
C THR A 45 -4.42 12.64 -8.81
N PHE A 46 -3.60 13.69 -8.69
CA PHE A 46 -2.35 13.64 -7.92
C PHE A 46 -2.54 14.17 -6.48
N ASP A 47 -3.54 15.00 -6.27
CA ASP A 47 -3.98 15.54 -4.99
C ASP A 47 -5.23 14.84 -4.48
N PHE A 48 -5.55 15.10 -3.21
CA PHE A 48 -6.81 14.63 -2.64
C PHE A 48 -8.01 15.11 -3.47
N PRO A 49 -8.99 14.23 -3.74
CA PRO A 49 -10.26 14.62 -4.33
C PRO A 49 -10.91 15.78 -3.59
N LYS A 50 -11.33 16.81 -4.33
CA LYS A 50 -11.96 18.02 -3.79
C LYS A 50 -13.46 17.87 -3.54
N THR A 51 -13.99 16.69 -3.80
CA THR A 51 -15.40 16.35 -3.69
C THR A 51 -15.57 15.09 -2.88
N MET A 52 -16.73 14.93 -2.27
CA MET A 52 -17.11 13.69 -1.58
C MET A 52 -17.06 12.50 -2.53
N CYS A 53 -16.35 11.46 -2.12
CA CYS A 53 -16.27 10.20 -2.85
C CYS A 53 -17.26 9.20 -2.25
N SER A 54 -18.38 9.00 -2.93
CA SER A 54 -19.48 8.15 -2.44
C SER A 54 -19.07 6.69 -2.23
N GLY A 55 -18.01 6.22 -2.90
CA GLY A 55 -17.44 4.88 -2.76
C GLY A 55 -16.12 4.81 -1.95
N GLY A 56 -15.62 5.93 -1.44
CA GLY A 56 -14.29 6.02 -0.85
C GLY A 56 -13.22 6.56 -1.80
N ILE A 57 -11.98 6.64 -1.32
CA ILE A 57 -10.82 7.10 -2.09
C ILE A 57 -9.88 5.92 -2.28
N ARG A 58 -9.36 5.75 -3.50
CA ARG A 58 -8.30 4.80 -3.78
C ARG A 58 -6.98 5.51 -4.01
N SER A 59 -5.93 5.08 -3.30
CA SER A 59 -4.55 5.35 -3.63
C SER A 59 -3.97 4.23 -4.49
N ASN A 60 -3.24 4.61 -5.55
CA ASN A 60 -2.55 3.71 -6.46
C ASN A 60 -1.07 4.01 -6.41
N ILE A 61 -0.24 2.97 -6.26
CA ILE A 61 1.22 3.09 -6.29
C ILE A 61 1.78 1.95 -7.14
N TYR A 62 2.34 2.28 -8.29
CA TYR A 62 3.14 1.37 -9.09
C TYR A 62 4.60 1.51 -8.71
N PHE A 63 5.29 0.40 -8.45
CA PHE A 63 6.73 0.43 -8.31
C PHE A 63 7.44 0.33 -9.66
N PRO A 64 8.63 0.94 -9.80
CA PRO A 64 9.55 0.69 -10.89
C PRO A 64 9.78 -0.81 -11.11
N GLN A 65 9.72 -1.23 -12.38
CA GLN A 65 9.86 -2.62 -12.80
C GLN A 65 11.08 -2.86 -13.69
N CYS A 66 11.98 -1.87 -13.78
CA CYS A 66 13.23 -1.97 -14.53
C CYS A 66 14.41 -1.70 -13.60
N TRP A 67 15.30 -2.66 -13.46
CA TRP A 67 16.50 -2.57 -12.62
C TRP A 67 17.74 -2.35 -13.47
N ASP A 68 18.71 -1.58 -12.95
CA ASP A 68 19.96 -1.26 -13.64
C ASP A 68 20.88 -2.48 -13.85
N GLY A 69 20.61 -3.59 -13.17
CA GLY A 69 21.39 -4.83 -13.24
C GLY A 69 22.67 -4.80 -12.41
N VAL A 70 22.89 -3.74 -11.63
CA VAL A 70 24.15 -3.48 -10.92
C VAL A 70 23.91 -3.21 -9.44
N ASN A 71 23.03 -2.28 -9.09
CA ASN A 71 22.89 -1.76 -7.73
C ASN A 71 21.65 -2.35 -7.06
N LEU A 72 21.82 -3.17 -6.02
CA LEU A 72 20.69 -3.69 -5.25
C LEU A 72 19.91 -2.59 -4.52
N ASP A 73 20.58 -1.48 -4.22
CA ASP A 73 20.01 -0.27 -3.67
C ASP A 73 20.92 0.92 -4.04
N SER A 74 20.36 2.12 -4.06
CA SER A 74 21.08 3.38 -4.30
C SER A 74 20.99 4.27 -3.06
N PRO A 75 21.91 5.24 -2.85
CA PRO A 75 21.87 6.10 -1.66
C PRO A 75 20.58 6.91 -1.48
N ASP A 76 19.86 7.17 -2.57
CA ASP A 76 18.55 7.84 -2.57
C ASP A 76 17.36 6.85 -2.47
N HIS A 77 17.65 5.55 -2.48
CA HIS A 77 16.73 4.41 -2.54
C HIS A 77 15.80 4.39 -3.78
N GLU A 78 16.13 5.12 -4.85
CA GLU A 78 15.29 5.31 -6.04
C GLU A 78 16.04 5.06 -7.35
N SER A 79 17.24 5.63 -7.52
CA SER A 79 17.93 5.69 -8.83
C SER A 79 18.47 4.36 -9.38
N HIS A 80 18.45 3.28 -8.59
CA HIS A 80 18.82 1.93 -9.07
C HIS A 80 17.71 1.26 -9.89
N VAL A 81 16.51 1.84 -9.91
CA VAL A 81 15.35 1.33 -10.66
C VAL A 81 14.68 2.43 -11.48
N SER A 82 13.88 2.03 -12.46
CA SER A 82 13.12 2.95 -13.32
C SER A 82 11.79 2.35 -13.76
N HIS A 83 10.81 3.21 -14.05
CA HIS A 83 9.61 2.81 -14.76
C HIS A 83 9.92 2.63 -16.26
N PRO A 84 9.30 1.66 -16.94
CA PRO A 84 9.38 1.52 -18.37
C PRO A 84 8.74 2.74 -19.05
N PRO A 85 9.24 3.13 -20.23
CA PRO A 85 8.77 4.32 -20.92
C PRO A 85 7.32 4.17 -21.36
N GLY A 86 6.47 5.16 -21.05
CA GLY A 86 5.13 5.31 -21.63
C GLY A 86 4.01 4.48 -21.01
N ALA A 87 4.24 3.23 -20.58
CA ALA A 87 3.23 2.47 -19.84
C ALA A 87 3.77 1.41 -18.88
N PHE A 88 3.02 1.11 -17.80
CA PHE A 88 3.42 0.14 -16.77
C PHE A 88 3.32 -1.32 -17.23
N PHE A 89 2.49 -1.63 -18.22
CA PHE A 89 2.18 -2.99 -18.64
C PHE A 89 2.67 -3.28 -20.05
N GLY A 90 3.34 -4.42 -20.24
CA GLY A 90 3.70 -4.93 -21.56
C GLY A 90 4.74 -4.10 -22.32
N VAL A 91 5.47 -3.22 -21.63
CA VAL A 91 6.52 -2.38 -22.22
C VAL A 91 7.90 -2.86 -21.83
N GLN A 92 8.84 -2.79 -22.77
CA GLN A 92 10.23 -3.16 -22.55
C GLN A 92 10.96 -2.12 -21.69
N CYS A 93 11.79 -2.61 -20.78
CA CYS A 93 12.66 -1.74 -20.00
C CYS A 93 13.68 -0.98 -20.87
N PRO A 94 14.03 0.26 -20.49
CA PRO A 94 15.03 1.03 -21.21
C PRO A 94 16.40 0.35 -21.13
N SER A 95 17.28 0.64 -22.10
CA SER A 95 18.62 0.03 -22.14
C SER A 95 19.50 0.36 -20.93
N THR A 96 19.20 1.43 -20.21
CA THR A 96 19.89 1.82 -18.96
C THR A 96 19.40 1.04 -17.73
N TYR A 97 18.24 0.37 -17.82
CA TYR A 97 17.67 -0.47 -16.77
C TYR A 97 17.23 -1.82 -17.35
N PRO A 98 18.15 -2.65 -17.86
CA PRO A 98 17.81 -3.73 -18.79
C PRO A 98 17.12 -4.93 -18.13
N VAL A 99 17.10 -5.03 -16.80
CA VAL A 99 16.56 -6.19 -16.08
C VAL A 99 15.11 -5.93 -15.68
N HIS A 100 14.19 -6.76 -16.18
CA HIS A 100 12.78 -6.71 -15.76
C HIS A 100 12.61 -7.27 -14.36
N LEU A 101 11.88 -6.55 -13.53
CA LEU A 101 11.40 -7.00 -12.23
C LEU A 101 9.89 -7.31 -12.32
N PRO A 102 9.35 -8.14 -11.41
CA PRO A 102 7.91 -8.22 -11.22
C PRO A 102 7.33 -6.83 -10.90
N LEU A 103 6.22 -6.47 -11.54
CA LEU A 103 5.51 -5.24 -11.21
C LEU A 103 4.84 -5.39 -9.84
N LEU A 104 5.32 -4.63 -8.86
CA LEU A 104 4.62 -4.46 -7.60
C LEU A 104 3.61 -3.31 -7.76
N PHE A 105 2.34 -3.61 -7.53
CA PHE A 105 1.25 -2.63 -7.49
C PHE A 105 0.63 -2.66 -6.11
N MET A 106 0.57 -1.49 -5.47
CA MET A 106 -0.09 -1.30 -4.19
C MET A 106 -1.36 -0.48 -4.41
N GLU A 107 -2.48 -1.08 -4.07
CA GLU A 107 -3.80 -0.45 -4.07
C GLU A 107 -4.26 -0.32 -2.62
N ILE A 108 -4.55 0.91 -2.20
CA ILE A 108 -5.08 1.20 -0.86
C ILE A 108 -6.44 1.84 -1.05
N VAL A 109 -7.45 1.24 -0.43
CA VAL A 109 -8.81 1.79 -0.44
C VAL A 109 -9.12 2.38 0.94
N TRP A 110 -9.27 3.70 0.97
CA TRP A 110 -9.65 4.48 2.12
C TRP A 110 -11.18 4.57 2.20
N ASP A 111 -11.77 4.02 3.27
CA ASP A 111 -13.20 4.16 3.52
C ASP A 111 -13.53 5.57 4.04
N THR A 112 -13.71 6.51 3.12
CA THR A 112 -14.11 7.88 3.43
C THR A 112 -15.63 8.08 3.40
N ARG A 113 -16.43 7.02 3.23
CA ARG A 113 -17.89 7.13 3.15
C ARG A 113 -18.53 7.75 4.39
N PRO A 114 -18.05 7.48 5.62
CA PRO A 114 -18.58 8.14 6.81
C PRO A 114 -18.40 9.68 6.81
N PHE A 115 -17.54 10.22 5.94
CA PHE A 115 -17.28 11.65 5.78
C PHE A 115 -18.06 12.28 4.61
N ASN A 116 -19.03 11.56 4.03
CA ASN A 116 -19.93 12.09 3.00
C ASN A 116 -21.10 12.88 3.61
N ASP A 117 -20.77 13.80 4.52
CA ASP A 117 -21.68 14.74 5.14
C ASP A 117 -21.18 16.17 4.84
N PRO A 118 -21.98 17.02 4.17
CA PRO A 118 -21.62 18.41 3.92
C PRO A 118 -21.20 19.20 5.16
N GLU A 119 -21.68 18.86 6.36
CA GLU A 119 -21.30 19.53 7.59
C GLU A 119 -19.85 19.22 8.03
N LEU A 120 -19.28 18.11 7.56
CA LEU A 120 -17.88 17.72 7.82
C LEU A 120 -16.89 18.34 6.82
N TRP A 121 -17.39 18.99 5.76
CA TRP A 121 -16.55 19.58 4.71
C TRP A 121 -16.38 21.09 4.91
N PRO A 122 -15.15 21.61 4.72
CA PRO A 122 -14.89 23.05 4.78
C PRO A 122 -15.76 23.88 3.82
N VAL A 123 -16.30 24.99 4.33
CA VAL A 123 -17.14 25.93 3.57
C VAL A 123 -16.38 26.67 2.46
N ASP A 124 -15.04 26.67 2.51
CA ASP A 124 -14.17 27.29 1.51
C ASP A 124 -13.95 26.41 0.26
N GLY A 125 -14.55 25.21 0.23
CA GLY A 125 -14.44 24.27 -0.87
C GLY A 125 -13.16 23.43 -0.85
N SER A 126 -12.35 23.50 0.21
CA SER A 126 -11.28 22.53 0.46
C SER A 126 -11.82 21.20 0.96
N GLN A 127 -10.97 20.16 0.94
CA GLN A 127 -11.29 18.81 1.40
C GLN A 127 -10.70 18.57 2.81
N PRO A 128 -11.33 17.74 3.66
CA PRO A 128 -10.95 17.62 5.08
C PRO A 128 -9.83 16.60 5.37
N PHE A 129 -9.45 15.75 4.41
CA PHE A 129 -8.52 14.65 4.63
C PHE A 129 -7.06 15.10 4.68
N VAL A 130 -6.28 14.40 5.49
CA VAL A 130 -4.85 14.60 5.64
C VAL A 130 -4.17 13.24 5.73
N PHE A 131 -3.01 13.06 5.11
CA PHE A 131 -2.16 11.91 5.43
C PHE A 131 -1.51 12.13 6.80
N SER A 132 -1.28 11.03 7.52
CA SER A 132 -0.75 11.01 8.89
C SER A 132 0.62 11.67 9.03
N MET A 133 1.38 11.80 7.94
CA MET A 133 2.66 12.53 7.88
C MET A 133 2.49 14.06 7.73
N GLY A 134 1.33 14.60 8.11
CA GLY A 134 1.04 16.03 8.08
C GLY A 134 0.87 16.59 6.67
N ASP A 135 0.41 15.79 5.71
CA ASP A 135 0.15 16.25 4.34
C ASP A 135 -1.36 16.46 4.10
N PRO A 136 -1.85 17.71 4.02
CA PRO A 136 -3.24 18.02 3.67
C PRO A 136 -3.47 18.13 2.15
N THR A 137 -2.44 17.95 1.33
CA THR A 137 -2.48 18.16 -0.12
C THR A 137 -2.67 16.87 -0.91
N GLY A 138 -2.15 15.75 -0.41
CA GLY A 138 -2.18 14.44 -1.07
C GLY A 138 -0.95 14.15 -1.93
N PHE A 139 -0.16 15.16 -2.28
CA PHE A 139 1.04 15.00 -3.12
C PHE A 139 2.18 14.24 -2.44
N GLY A 140 2.18 14.15 -1.11
CA GLY A 140 3.18 13.48 -0.30
C GLY A 140 3.03 11.97 -0.23
N GLN A 141 2.07 11.40 -0.97
CA GLN A 141 1.90 9.95 -1.05
C GLN A 141 3.20 9.30 -1.58
N HIS A 142 3.66 8.29 -0.87
CA HIS A 142 4.82 7.50 -1.23
C HIS A 142 4.65 6.08 -0.69
N ALA A 143 5.45 5.16 -1.21
CA ALA A 143 5.61 3.85 -0.59
C ALA A 143 7.06 3.39 -0.72
N ASP A 144 7.46 2.59 0.26
CA ASP A 144 8.73 1.90 0.30
C ASP A 144 8.48 0.41 0.18
N TYR A 145 9.28 -0.27 -0.64
CA TYR A 145 9.31 -1.72 -0.69
C TYR A 145 10.64 -2.23 -0.18
N VAL A 146 10.54 -3.19 0.76
CA VAL A 146 11.64 -3.97 1.30
C VAL A 146 11.39 -5.42 0.95
N PHE A 147 12.37 -6.06 0.31
CA PHE A 147 12.27 -7.45 -0.11
C PHE A 147 12.34 -8.39 1.08
N GLY A 148 11.27 -9.16 1.31
CA GLY A 148 11.15 -10.07 2.46
C GLY A 148 11.06 -11.55 2.12
N TRP A 149 11.21 -11.95 0.85
CA TRP A 149 11.15 -13.37 0.46
C TRP A 149 12.42 -14.11 0.86
N GLU A 150 12.25 -15.31 1.41
CA GLU A 150 13.38 -16.15 1.82
C GLU A 150 14.00 -16.89 0.62
N GLY A 151 15.30 -16.71 0.41
CA GLY A 151 16.05 -17.40 -0.63
C GLY A 151 15.49 -17.16 -2.04
N ASP A 152 15.30 -18.25 -2.78
CA ASP A 152 14.76 -18.29 -4.15
C ASP A 152 13.22 -18.46 -4.20
N SER A 153 12.53 -18.30 -3.07
CA SER A 153 11.09 -18.61 -2.98
C SER A 153 10.22 -17.78 -3.93
N LEU A 154 10.52 -16.48 -4.09
CA LEU A 154 9.81 -15.66 -5.07
C LEU A 154 10.09 -16.14 -6.50
N GLN A 155 11.33 -16.50 -6.82
CA GLN A 155 11.70 -16.93 -8.17
C GLN A 155 10.93 -18.20 -8.56
N ARG A 156 10.87 -19.21 -7.67
CA ARG A 156 10.09 -20.42 -7.92
C ARG A 156 8.61 -20.13 -8.17
N ALA A 157 8.02 -19.24 -7.37
CA ALA A 157 6.63 -18.82 -7.57
C ALA A 157 6.44 -18.13 -8.93
N MET A 158 7.34 -17.23 -9.32
CA MET A 158 7.28 -16.53 -10.62
C MET A 158 7.45 -17.47 -11.82
N ASP A 159 8.26 -18.52 -11.70
CA ASP A 159 8.52 -19.49 -12.77
C ASP A 159 7.33 -20.43 -13.01
N VAL A 160 6.56 -20.73 -11.96
CA VAL A 160 5.49 -21.73 -12.01
C VAL A 160 4.10 -21.09 -12.07
N CYS A 161 3.88 -20.02 -11.30
CA CYS A 161 2.56 -19.48 -11.02
C CYS A 161 2.21 -18.33 -11.96
N THR A 162 2.00 -18.70 -13.21
CA THR A 162 1.70 -17.79 -14.33
C THR A 162 0.20 -17.59 -14.58
N GLY A 163 -0.65 -18.08 -13.65
CA GLY A 163 -2.09 -17.88 -13.70
C GLY A 163 -2.46 -16.41 -13.54
N GLY A 164 -3.27 -15.89 -14.47
CA GLY A 164 -3.73 -14.49 -14.44
C GLY A 164 -4.94 -14.25 -13.52
N ASP A 165 -5.35 -15.23 -12.71
CA ASP A 165 -6.47 -15.11 -11.77
C ASP A 165 -6.10 -14.35 -10.49
N GLY A 166 -4.80 -14.26 -10.16
CA GLY A 166 -4.32 -13.61 -8.95
C GLY A 166 -4.67 -14.36 -7.67
N ILE A 167 -5.04 -15.65 -7.75
CA ILE A 167 -5.47 -16.46 -6.61
C ILE A 167 -4.27 -17.22 -6.04
N PRO A 168 -3.74 -16.88 -4.85
CA PRO A 168 -2.53 -17.51 -4.32
C PRO A 168 -2.67 -19.02 -4.08
N THR A 169 -3.88 -19.51 -3.80
CA THR A 169 -4.15 -20.93 -3.55
C THR A 169 -4.05 -21.80 -4.81
N ASN A 170 -4.10 -21.20 -6.01
CA ASN A 170 -3.89 -21.89 -7.28
C ASN A 170 -2.41 -22.08 -7.62
N CYS A 171 -1.50 -21.47 -6.86
CA CYS A 171 -0.07 -21.58 -7.06
C CYS A 171 0.53 -22.74 -6.25
N PRO A 172 0.97 -23.84 -6.88
CA PRO A 172 1.46 -25.02 -6.15
C PRO A 172 2.78 -24.79 -5.42
N GLU A 173 3.56 -23.76 -5.79
CA GLU A 173 4.81 -23.41 -5.12
C GLU A 173 4.62 -22.63 -3.82
N LEU A 174 3.44 -22.02 -3.61
CA LEU A 174 3.18 -21.21 -2.43
C LEU A 174 2.62 -22.05 -1.29
N THR A 175 3.21 -21.88 -0.11
CA THR A 175 2.58 -22.31 1.14
C THR A 175 1.61 -21.22 1.59
N VAL A 176 0.32 -21.53 1.53
CA VAL A 176 -0.77 -20.62 1.90
C VAL A 176 -1.33 -20.93 3.29
N GLN A 177 -1.86 -19.92 3.96
CA GLN A 177 -2.58 -20.04 5.23
C GLN A 177 -4.05 -19.65 5.03
N ASP A 178 -4.94 -20.17 5.87
CA ASP A 178 -6.33 -19.73 5.87
C ASP A 178 -6.50 -18.30 6.36
N MET A 179 -7.58 -17.66 5.91
CA MET A 179 -7.89 -16.27 6.25
C MET A 179 -8.02 -16.06 7.75
N ASP A 180 -8.62 -17.00 8.48
CA ASP A 180 -8.75 -16.90 9.94
C ASP A 180 -7.38 -16.90 10.62
N THR A 181 -6.46 -17.77 10.18
CA THR A 181 -5.08 -17.83 10.66
C THR A 181 -4.30 -16.56 10.28
N MET A 182 -4.46 -16.05 9.06
CA MET A 182 -3.84 -14.78 8.64
C MET A 182 -4.35 -13.60 9.49
N ASN A 183 -5.67 -13.53 9.72
CA ASN A 183 -6.31 -12.48 10.53
C ASN A 183 -5.97 -12.56 12.03
N ALA A 184 -5.48 -13.71 12.50
CA ALA A 184 -4.96 -13.85 13.86
C ALA A 184 -3.57 -13.24 14.05
N CYS A 185 -2.82 -12.99 12.96
CA CYS A 185 -1.52 -12.32 13.02
C CYS A 185 -1.70 -10.85 13.39
N LYS A 186 -1.16 -10.44 14.54
CA LYS A 186 -1.29 -9.08 15.06
C LYS A 186 0.06 -8.54 15.52
N VAL A 187 0.39 -7.34 15.07
CA VAL A 187 1.49 -6.55 15.64
C VAL A 187 0.91 -5.68 16.74
N HIS A 188 1.42 -5.82 17.96
CA HIS A 188 1.00 -4.99 19.08
C HIS A 188 1.56 -3.57 18.94
N ALA A 189 0.77 -2.56 19.32
CA ALA A 189 1.24 -1.18 19.37
C ALA A 189 2.46 -1.05 20.30
N THR A 190 3.58 -0.54 19.78
CA THR A 190 4.83 -0.40 20.56
C THR A 190 5.05 1.01 21.09
N VAL A 191 4.20 1.95 20.68
CA VAL A 191 4.24 3.36 21.08
C VAL A 191 3.00 3.65 21.92
N PRO A 192 3.12 4.16 23.16
CA PRO A 192 1.99 4.46 24.02
C PRO A 192 1.32 5.78 23.60
N GLU A 193 0.64 5.74 22.46
CA GLU A 193 -0.07 6.88 21.87
C GLU A 193 -1.53 6.53 21.59
N VAL A 194 -2.41 7.51 21.77
CA VAL A 194 -3.83 7.37 21.43
C VAL A 194 -3.98 7.54 19.92
N VAL A 195 -4.31 6.46 19.23
CA VAL A 195 -4.51 6.44 17.77
C VAL A 195 -5.89 5.93 17.35
N GLU A 196 -6.70 5.45 18.29
CA GLU A 196 -7.98 4.79 18.03
C GLU A 196 -9.05 5.18 19.07
N GLY A 197 -10.32 5.08 18.66
CA GLY A 197 -11.48 5.12 19.56
C GLY A 197 -11.88 6.49 20.13
N GLN A 198 -11.19 7.57 19.74
CA GLN A 198 -11.54 8.94 20.14
C GLN A 198 -11.00 9.97 19.15
N TYR A 199 -11.57 11.18 19.19
CA TYR A 199 -11.04 12.33 18.46
C TYR A 199 -9.74 12.80 19.10
N ILE A 200 -8.79 13.20 18.26
CA ILE A 200 -7.48 13.72 18.65
C ILE A 200 -7.30 15.13 18.11
N ASP A 201 -6.69 16.01 18.90
CA ASP A 201 -6.50 17.43 18.54
C ASP A 201 -5.31 17.66 17.58
N ARG A 202 -4.45 16.66 17.43
CA ARG A 202 -3.23 16.69 16.61
C ARG A 202 -2.92 15.31 16.06
N LEU A 203 -2.18 15.25 14.95
CA LEU A 203 -1.75 13.98 14.39
C LEU A 203 -0.73 13.28 15.31
N PRO A 204 -0.78 11.94 15.39
CA PRO A 204 0.16 11.15 16.16
C PRO A 204 1.62 11.37 15.74
N GLY A 205 2.58 11.14 16.64
CA GLY A 205 4.01 11.11 16.33
C GLY A 205 4.66 12.47 16.02
N CYS A 206 4.09 13.58 16.49
CA CYS A 206 4.57 14.94 16.21
C CYS A 206 4.57 15.29 14.70
N ASN A 207 3.45 15.04 14.03
CA ASN A 207 3.27 15.34 12.61
C ASN A 207 2.36 16.57 12.42
N PRO A 208 2.82 17.81 12.64
CA PRO A 208 2.01 18.99 12.37
C PRO A 208 1.65 19.08 10.89
N LEU A 209 0.51 19.70 10.57
CA LEU A 209 0.09 19.93 9.19
C LEU A 209 1.07 20.87 8.48
N GLN A 210 1.56 20.45 7.32
CA GLN A 210 2.46 21.22 6.46
C GLN A 210 1.75 21.47 5.13
N HIS A 211 1.04 22.59 5.03
CA HIS A 211 0.15 22.91 3.90
C HIS A 211 0.87 23.21 2.57
N GLY A 212 2.21 23.34 2.58
CA GLY A 212 2.97 23.76 1.40
C GLY A 212 2.82 25.24 1.04
N PRO A 213 3.20 25.65 -0.18
CA PRO A 213 3.68 24.82 -1.30
C PRO A 213 5.15 24.41 -1.17
N SER A 214 5.87 24.90 -0.17
CA SER A 214 7.24 24.46 0.12
C SER A 214 7.25 22.97 0.46
N PRO A 215 8.33 22.25 0.12
CA PRO A 215 8.50 20.87 0.58
C PRO A 215 8.39 20.77 2.10
N ALA A 216 7.84 19.65 2.57
CA ALA A 216 7.77 19.39 4.00
C ALA A 216 9.18 19.31 4.60
N THR A 217 9.28 19.79 5.83
CA THR A 217 10.50 19.77 6.62
C THR A 217 10.37 18.81 7.78
N ALA A 218 11.49 18.19 8.17
CA ALA A 218 11.56 17.41 9.39
C ALA A 218 11.34 18.32 10.60
N ILE A 219 10.52 17.87 11.55
CA ILE A 219 10.27 18.62 12.78
C ILE A 219 11.42 18.37 13.76
N PRO A 220 12.07 19.42 14.29
CA PRO A 220 13.12 19.24 15.28
C PRO A 220 12.60 18.53 16.53
N PRO A 221 13.37 17.61 17.15
CA PRO A 221 12.94 16.94 18.38
C PRO A 221 12.59 17.90 19.52
N SER A 222 13.20 19.09 19.55
CA SER A 222 12.91 20.15 20.53
C SER A 222 11.50 20.71 20.43
N GLU A 223 10.84 20.59 19.28
CA GLU A 223 9.47 21.05 19.03
C GLU A 223 8.43 19.96 19.31
N CYS A 224 8.88 18.75 19.63
CA CYS A 224 8.05 17.58 19.83
C CYS A 224 8.01 17.17 21.30
N THR A 225 7.55 18.05 22.19
CA THR A 225 7.58 17.79 23.65
C THR A 225 6.60 16.73 24.12
N ASP A 226 5.56 16.45 23.33
CA ASP A 226 4.42 15.66 23.76
C ASP A 226 4.30 14.32 23.01
N ALA A 227 5.18 14.04 22.04
CA ALA A 227 5.15 12.79 21.30
C ALA A 227 5.91 11.70 22.07
N PRO A 228 5.32 10.51 22.28
CA PRO A 228 6.02 9.41 22.92
C PRO A 228 7.13 8.86 22.01
N PHE A 229 8.38 9.18 22.33
CA PHE A 229 9.56 8.61 21.65
C PHE A 229 9.99 7.26 22.21
N THR A 230 9.39 6.82 23.32
CA THR A 230 9.79 5.58 24.00
C THR A 230 8.99 4.40 23.49
N THR A 231 9.67 3.35 23.05
CA THR A 231 9.10 2.01 22.88
C THR A 231 8.85 1.38 24.26
N ALA A 232 7.74 1.73 24.89
CA ALA A 232 7.27 1.05 26.10
C ALA A 232 6.53 -0.24 25.72
N ALA A 233 6.37 -1.16 26.68
CA ALA A 233 5.54 -2.35 26.46
C ALA A 233 4.13 -1.94 25.98
N PRO A 234 3.52 -2.68 25.04
CA PRO A 234 2.25 -2.29 24.44
C PRO A 234 1.17 -1.98 25.46
N LEU A 235 0.50 -0.84 25.29
CA LEU A 235 -0.84 -0.69 25.86
C LEU A 235 -1.79 -1.52 24.98
N PRO A 236 -2.70 -2.31 25.56
CA PRO A 236 -3.65 -3.10 24.78
C PRO A 236 -4.54 -2.14 23.97
N THR A 237 -4.32 -2.08 22.66
CA THR A 237 -5.30 -1.53 21.74
C THR A 237 -6.42 -2.55 21.60
N THR A 238 -7.66 -2.08 21.76
CA THR A 238 -8.81 -2.95 21.46
C THR A 238 -8.80 -3.15 19.95
N PRO A 239 -8.94 -4.39 19.43
CA PRO A 239 -9.02 -4.60 17.99
C PRO A 239 -10.14 -3.72 17.42
N LEU A 240 -9.82 -2.92 16.40
CA LEU A 240 -10.85 -2.21 15.65
C LEU A 240 -11.86 -3.21 15.06
N PRO A 241 -13.14 -2.82 14.96
CA PRO A 241 -14.08 -3.61 14.19
C PRO A 241 -13.57 -3.73 12.75
N LEU A 242 -13.73 -4.92 12.17
CA LEU A 242 -13.39 -5.16 10.78
C LEU A 242 -14.19 -4.19 9.88
N VAL A 243 -13.48 -3.36 9.11
CA VAL A 243 -14.13 -2.51 8.10
C VAL A 243 -14.45 -3.39 6.90
N THR A 244 -15.74 -3.69 6.71
CA THR A 244 -16.21 -4.40 5.52
C THR A 244 -16.47 -3.39 4.41
N PRO A 245 -15.76 -3.47 3.26
CA PRO A 245 -16.04 -2.59 2.14
C PRO A 245 -17.44 -2.85 1.57
N PRO A 246 -18.02 -1.89 0.83
CA PRO A 246 -19.37 -2.02 0.25
C PRO A 246 -19.44 -2.96 -0.95
N TRP A 247 -18.30 -3.32 -1.57
CA TRP A 247 -18.25 -4.30 -2.65
C TRP A 247 -17.99 -5.71 -2.12
N THR A 248 -18.38 -6.69 -2.92
CA THR A 248 -18.11 -8.11 -2.66
C THR A 248 -16.60 -8.35 -2.64
N VAL A 249 -16.06 -8.74 -1.49
CA VAL A 249 -14.63 -9.13 -1.36
C VAL A 249 -14.44 -10.60 -1.74
N CYS A 250 -15.45 -11.43 -1.47
CA CYS A 250 -15.45 -12.84 -1.78
C CYS A 250 -16.87 -13.39 -1.94
N HIS A 251 -17.03 -14.53 -2.61
CA HIS A 251 -18.34 -15.21 -2.79
C HIS A 251 -18.52 -16.39 -1.83
N SER A 252 -19.71 -16.57 -1.27
CA SER A 252 -20.05 -17.72 -0.39
C SER A 252 -20.35 -19.04 -1.13
N GLY A 253 -19.89 -19.15 -2.39
CA GLY A 253 -20.13 -20.26 -3.32
C GLY A 253 -19.63 -19.87 -4.71
N PRO A 254 -19.67 -20.76 -5.72
CA PRO A 254 -19.03 -20.53 -7.02
C PRO A 254 -19.56 -19.25 -7.67
N GLY A 255 -18.80 -18.18 -7.52
CA GLY A 255 -19.09 -16.86 -8.07
C GLY A 255 -18.91 -16.84 -9.58
N SER A 256 -19.58 -15.90 -10.25
CA SER A 256 -19.39 -15.67 -11.69
C SER A 256 -18.32 -14.61 -12.00
N GLU A 257 -17.83 -13.88 -10.99
CA GLU A 257 -16.80 -12.86 -11.17
C GLU A 257 -15.42 -13.51 -11.08
N TYR A 258 -14.75 -13.62 -12.24
CA TYR A 258 -13.46 -14.29 -12.38
C TYR A 258 -12.35 -13.78 -11.43
N LEU A 259 -12.46 -12.54 -10.95
CA LEU A 259 -11.45 -11.89 -10.11
C LEU A 259 -11.82 -11.84 -8.61
N VAL A 260 -13.00 -12.34 -8.23
CA VAL A 260 -13.45 -12.34 -6.84
C VAL A 260 -13.33 -13.77 -6.29
N PRO A 261 -12.44 -14.02 -5.32
CA PRO A 261 -12.24 -15.36 -4.78
C PRO A 261 -13.48 -15.85 -4.01
N ASP A 262 -13.62 -17.16 -3.88
CA ASP A 262 -14.60 -17.71 -2.92
C ASP A 262 -14.13 -17.42 -1.49
N CYS A 263 -15.06 -17.07 -0.59
CA CYS A 263 -14.75 -16.83 0.83
C CYS A 263 -14.19 -18.09 1.50
N ASP A 264 -14.55 -19.27 0.99
CA ASP A 264 -14.11 -20.58 1.47
C ASP A 264 -12.93 -21.15 0.67
N SER A 265 -12.20 -20.34 -0.10
CA SER A 265 -11.16 -20.79 -1.06
C SER A 265 -9.92 -21.44 -0.45
N ILE A 266 -9.95 -21.85 0.82
CA ILE A 266 -8.93 -22.73 1.39
C ILE A 266 -9.33 -24.18 1.10
N PRO A 267 -8.46 -24.99 0.48
CA PRO A 267 -8.71 -26.42 0.37
C PRO A 267 -8.83 -27.03 1.78
N PRO A 268 -9.88 -27.82 2.08
CA PRO A 268 -9.91 -28.59 3.31
C PRO A 268 -8.62 -29.40 3.37
N LYS A 269 -7.90 -29.34 4.50
CA LYS A 269 -6.66 -30.10 4.76
C LYS A 269 -6.75 -31.45 4.06
N THR A 270 -6.13 -31.58 2.88
CA THR A 270 -5.93 -32.90 2.31
C THR A 270 -5.01 -33.56 3.29
N THR A 271 -5.54 -34.61 3.93
CA THR A 271 -4.86 -35.45 4.90
C THR A 271 -3.40 -35.57 4.50
N GLN A 272 -2.51 -35.08 5.38
CA GLN A 272 -1.08 -35.20 5.27
C GLN A 272 -0.74 -36.57 4.70
N VAL A 273 -0.09 -36.59 3.53
CA VAL A 273 0.72 -37.75 3.16
C VAL A 273 1.78 -37.87 4.26
N PRO A 274 1.85 -38.98 5.01
CA PRO A 274 2.82 -39.12 6.07
C PRO A 274 4.21 -39.20 5.44
N GLY A 275 5.00 -38.13 5.49
CA GLY A 275 6.35 -38.19 4.94
C GLY A 275 7.12 -36.89 4.72
N ARG A 276 7.23 -36.04 5.74
CA ARG A 276 8.46 -35.32 6.16
C ARG A 276 8.03 -34.22 7.14
N GLY A 277 8.46 -34.34 8.39
CA GLY A 277 8.26 -33.28 9.36
C GLY A 277 8.91 -32.01 8.86
N ALA A 278 8.11 -30.98 8.60
CA ALA A 278 8.60 -29.62 8.56
C ALA A 278 9.07 -29.31 9.98
N GLY A 279 10.38 -29.32 10.19
CA GLY A 279 10.96 -28.73 11.40
C GLY A 279 10.56 -27.25 11.49
N PRO A 280 10.52 -26.67 12.69
CA PRO A 280 10.31 -25.23 12.82
C PRO A 280 11.33 -24.48 11.96
N ALA A 281 10.87 -23.42 11.27
CA ALA A 281 11.74 -22.52 10.52
C ALA A 281 12.86 -22.03 11.45
N MET A 282 14.08 -22.48 11.20
CA MET A 282 15.24 -22.05 11.97
C MET A 282 15.63 -20.66 11.46
N VAL A 283 15.40 -19.65 12.30
CA VAL A 283 16.00 -18.33 12.12
C VAL A 283 17.51 -18.49 12.24
N THR A 284 18.23 -18.51 11.13
CA THR A 284 19.70 -18.38 11.14
C THR A 284 20.04 -16.93 11.51
N PRO A 285 20.76 -16.68 12.61
CA PRO A 285 21.26 -15.35 12.90
C PRO A 285 22.21 -14.91 11.79
N VAL A 286 22.07 -13.66 11.34
CA VAL A 286 23.02 -13.02 10.43
C VAL A 286 24.42 -13.09 11.07
N PRO A 287 25.43 -13.70 10.43
CA PRO A 287 26.79 -13.70 10.95
C PRO A 287 27.39 -12.29 10.82
N GLY A 288 27.62 -11.63 11.95
CA GLY A 288 28.59 -10.53 12.10
C GLY A 288 28.23 -9.20 11.45
N ALA A 289 27.89 -8.22 12.29
CA ALA A 289 28.21 -6.82 12.02
C ALA A 289 29.73 -6.59 12.12
#